data_AF-A0A953C1N1-F1
#
_entry.id   AF-A0A953C1N1-F1
#
_cell.length_a   1.000
_cell.length_b   1.000
_cell.length_c   1.000
_cell.angle_alpha   90.00
_cell.angle_beta   90.00
_cell.angle_gamma   90.00
#
_symmetry.space_group_name_H-M   'P 1'
#
loop_
_entity.id
_entity.type
_entity.pdbx_description
1 polymer ?
#
loop_
_entity_poly.entity_id
_entity_poly.type
_entity_poly.pdbx_seq_one_letter_code
_entity_poly.pdbx_strand_id
1 'polypeptide(L)'
;MPQLEFHTFVPQLVWLAITFGFLYLMMARVALPRIANVLEERRDRIADDLDQAEQFKRQTDEAIAAYEKALADARANAHEIAQATRDKLNEETERQRKSIEARLAEKIAAAEKQIAATKEKALGNVRAVAIEVADAVVTELLGGADRAAAERAVDGELK
;
A
#
# COMPACT_ATOMS: atom_id res chain seq x y z
N MET A 1 -30.87 38.78 -98.38
CA MET A 1 -31.23 38.59 -96.96
C MET A 1 -30.41 39.60 -96.16
N PRO A 2 -31.04 40.56 -95.46
CA PRO A 2 -30.36 41.72 -94.83
C PRO A 2 -29.52 41.36 -93.58
N GLN A 3 -29.07 40.11 -93.46
CA GLN A 3 -28.43 39.54 -92.26
C GLN A 3 -26.93 39.30 -92.40
N LEU A 4 -26.33 39.71 -93.54
CA LEU A 4 -24.89 39.70 -93.79
C LEU A 4 -24.40 41.08 -94.28
N GLU A 5 -24.82 42.14 -93.58
CA GLU A 5 -24.27 43.48 -93.81
C GLU A 5 -23.05 43.72 -92.92
N PHE A 6 -21.85 43.62 -93.50
CA PHE A 6 -20.55 43.68 -92.79
C PHE A 6 -20.30 44.99 -92.01
N HIS A 7 -21.08 46.03 -92.27
CA HIS A 7 -20.98 47.33 -91.58
C HIS A 7 -21.41 47.28 -90.11
N THR A 8 -22.31 46.38 -89.71
CA THR A 8 -22.81 46.29 -88.32
C THR A 8 -21.97 45.41 -87.40
N PHE A 9 -21.10 44.56 -87.97
CA PHE A 9 -20.25 43.63 -87.20
C PHE A 9 -19.18 44.35 -86.37
N VAL A 10 -18.57 45.42 -86.90
CA VAL A 10 -17.51 46.15 -86.20
C VAL A 10 -18.04 46.82 -84.92
N PRO A 11 -19.14 47.60 -84.94
CA PRO A 11 -19.74 48.12 -83.71
C PRO A 11 -20.13 47.05 -82.69
N GLN A 12 -20.65 45.91 -83.15
CA GLN A 12 -21.05 44.81 -82.28
C GLN A 12 -19.85 44.14 -81.60
N LEU A 13 -18.74 43.96 -82.31
CA LEU A 13 -17.48 43.46 -81.74
C LEU A 13 -16.88 44.44 -80.73
N VAL A 14 -16.94 45.74 -80.99
CA VAL A 14 -16.48 46.77 -80.03
C VAL A 14 -17.30 46.73 -78.75
N TRP A 15 -18.64 46.67 -78.85
CA TRP A 15 -19.50 46.59 -77.67
C TRP A 15 -19.34 45.26 -76.91
N LEU A 16 -19.18 44.14 -77.63
CA LEU A 16 -18.82 42.84 -77.05
C LEU A 16 -17.51 42.94 -76.25
N ALA A 17 -16.47 43.53 -76.81
CA ALA A 17 -15.19 43.70 -76.13
C ALA A 17 -15.30 44.58 -74.88
N ILE A 18 -16.08 45.67 -74.93
CA ILE A 18 -16.31 46.56 -73.78
C ILE A 18 -17.05 45.82 -72.66
N THR A 19 -18.17 45.17 -72.99
CA THR A 19 -19.00 44.44 -72.01
C THR A 19 -18.27 43.23 -71.44
N PHE A 20 -17.55 42.48 -72.27
CA PHE A 20 -16.72 41.36 -71.82
C PHE A 20 -15.55 41.83 -70.95
N GLY A 21 -14.89 42.92 -71.32
CA GLY A 21 -13.82 43.53 -70.52
C GLY A 21 -14.32 44.01 -69.16
N PHE A 22 -15.49 44.64 -69.11
CA PHE A 22 -16.14 45.03 -67.86
C PHE A 22 -16.47 43.81 -66.99
N LEU A 23 -17.09 42.76 -67.56
CA LEU A 23 -17.38 41.52 -66.84
C LEU A 23 -16.11 40.84 -66.33
N TYR A 24 -15.06 40.78 -67.15
CA TYR A 24 -13.77 40.21 -66.78
C TYR A 24 -13.15 40.96 -65.59
N LEU A 25 -13.14 42.30 -65.63
CA LEU A 25 -12.65 43.11 -64.51
C LEU A 25 -13.49 42.92 -63.25
N MET A 26 -14.82 42.82 -63.38
CA MET A 26 -15.71 42.54 -62.25
C MET A 26 -15.41 41.16 -61.64
N MET A 27 -15.22 40.14 -62.47
CA MET A 27 -14.87 38.79 -62.01
C MET A 27 -13.49 38.76 -61.35
N ALA A 28 -12.49 39.36 -61.99
CA ALA A 28 -11.11 39.38 -61.51
C ALA A 28 -10.99 40.14 -60.18
N ARG A 29 -11.74 41.23 -60.01
CA ARG A 29 -11.60 42.13 -58.86
C ARG A 29 -12.60 41.87 -57.73
N VAL A 30 -13.70 41.15 -57.99
CA VAL A 30 -14.74 40.89 -56.97
C VAL A 30 -14.99 39.40 -56.76
N ALA A 31 -15.22 38.63 -57.82
CA ALA A 31 -15.61 37.22 -57.68
C ALA A 31 -14.44 36.33 -57.24
N LEU A 32 -13.29 36.43 -57.92
CA LEU A 32 -12.09 35.67 -57.58
C LEU A 32 -11.59 35.91 -56.14
N PRO A 33 -11.42 37.16 -55.66
CA PRO A 33 -10.96 37.38 -54.29
C PRO A 33 -11.95 36.87 -53.24
N ARG A 34 -13.27 36.93 -53.50
CA ARG A 34 -14.26 36.35 -52.58
C ARG A 34 -14.13 34.83 -52.47
N ILE A 35 -13.92 34.13 -53.59
CA ILE A 35 -13.73 32.67 -53.58
C ILE A 35 -12.41 32.31 -52.89
N ALA A 36 -11.34 33.05 -53.16
CA ALA A 36 -10.05 32.86 -52.51
C ALA A 36 -10.15 33.00 -50.98
N ASN A 37 -10.82 34.06 -50.49
CA ASN A 37 -11.01 34.29 -49.06
C ASN A 37 -11.76 33.13 -48.39
N VAL A 38 -12.84 32.61 -49.02
CA VAL A 38 -13.60 31.47 -48.47
C VAL A 38 -12.75 30.19 -48.45
N LEU A 39 -11.92 29.99 -49.47
CA LEU A 39 -11.03 28.84 -49.51
C LEU A 39 -9.95 28.92 -48.43
N GLU A 40 -9.39 30.12 -48.21
CA GLU A 40 -8.39 30.38 -47.18
C GLU A 40 -8.99 30.21 -45.77
N GLU A 41 -10.15 30.81 -45.49
CA GLU A 41 -10.87 30.64 -44.21
C GLU A 41 -11.16 29.16 -43.89
N ARG A 42 -11.54 28.37 -44.90
CA ARG A 42 -11.72 26.92 -44.73
C ARG A 42 -10.42 26.20 -44.45
N ARG A 43 -9.33 26.56 -45.12
CA ARG A 43 -8.02 25.94 -44.92
C ARG A 43 -7.50 26.25 -43.52
N ASP A 44 -7.60 27.50 -43.10
CA ASP A 44 -7.18 27.95 -41.77
C ASP A 44 -7.99 27.24 -40.69
N ARG A 45 -9.32 27.18 -40.85
CA ARG A 45 -10.17 26.45 -39.89
C ARG A 45 -9.83 24.97 -39.80
N ILE A 46 -9.55 24.30 -40.92
CA ILE A 46 -9.15 22.88 -40.91
C ILE A 46 -7.78 22.72 -40.24
N ALA A 47 -6.84 23.63 -40.48
CA ALA A 47 -5.53 23.60 -39.84
C ALA A 47 -5.66 23.80 -38.32
N ASP A 48 -6.43 24.80 -37.89
CA ASP A 48 -6.71 25.07 -36.48
C ASP A 48 -7.38 23.87 -35.80
N ASP A 49 -8.41 23.28 -36.43
CA ASP A 49 -9.11 22.10 -35.91
C ASP A 49 -8.16 20.89 -35.78
N LEU A 50 -7.23 20.70 -36.73
CA LEU A 50 -6.24 19.63 -36.70
C LEU A 50 -5.19 19.86 -35.61
N ASP A 51 -4.70 21.08 -35.46
CA ASP A 51 -3.73 21.46 -34.43
C ASP A 51 -4.34 21.30 -33.03
N GLN A 52 -5.60 21.71 -32.84
CA GLN A 52 -6.34 21.47 -31.60
C GLN A 52 -6.53 19.98 -31.32
N ALA A 53 -6.90 19.19 -32.33
CA ALA A 53 -7.05 17.74 -32.17
C ALA A 53 -5.73 17.08 -31.78
N GLU A 54 -4.61 17.49 -32.39
CA GLU A 54 -3.29 16.98 -32.01
C GLU A 54 -2.91 17.41 -30.59
N GLN A 55 -3.19 18.65 -30.21
CA GLN A 55 -2.93 19.15 -28.86
C GLN A 55 -3.73 18.38 -27.80
N PHE A 56 -5.02 18.14 -28.03
CA PHE A 56 -5.86 17.33 -27.14
C PHE A 56 -5.39 15.88 -27.08
N LYS A 57 -4.95 15.30 -28.20
CA LYS A 57 -4.36 13.96 -28.20
C LYS A 57 -3.10 13.91 -27.33
N ARG A 58 -2.17 14.86 -27.51
CA ARG A 58 -0.94 14.93 -26.71
C ARG A 58 -1.23 15.10 -25.22
N GLN A 59 -2.16 15.99 -24.87
CA GLN A 59 -2.59 16.18 -23.47
C GLN A 59 -3.23 14.91 -22.89
N THR A 60 -4.01 14.18 -23.68
CA THR A 60 -4.61 12.91 -23.26
C THR A 60 -3.54 11.85 -23.03
N ASP A 61 -2.60 11.70 -23.96
CA ASP A 61 -1.50 10.74 -23.84
C ASP A 61 -0.62 11.06 -22.62
N GLU A 62 -0.33 12.33 -22.36
CA GLU A 62 0.41 12.78 -21.17
C GLU A 62 -0.36 12.51 -19.88
N ALA A 63 -1.67 12.78 -19.85
CA ALA A 63 -2.52 12.50 -18.70
C ALA A 63 -2.62 11.00 -18.40
N ILE A 64 -2.71 10.16 -19.44
CA ILE A 64 -2.69 8.70 -19.31
C ILE A 64 -1.36 8.23 -18.72
N ALA A 65 -0.23 8.70 -19.28
CA ALA A 65 1.10 8.34 -18.77
C ALA A 65 1.31 8.77 -17.31
N ALA A 66 0.86 9.98 -16.95
CA ALA A 66 0.92 10.47 -15.57
C ALA A 66 0.04 9.63 -14.63
N TYR A 67 -1.17 9.27 -15.06
CA TYR A 67 -2.08 8.42 -14.31
C TYR A 67 -1.53 7.01 -14.09
N GLU A 68 -1.01 6.38 -15.14
CA GLU A 68 -0.40 5.04 -15.06
C GLU A 68 0.82 5.04 -14.13
N LYS A 69 1.66 6.07 -14.22
CA LYS A 69 2.79 6.25 -13.31
C LYS A 69 2.32 6.42 -11.86
N ALA A 70 1.36 7.29 -11.60
CA ALA A 70 0.83 7.49 -10.26
C ALA A 70 0.22 6.21 -9.68
N LEU A 71 -0.46 5.40 -10.51
CA LEU A 71 -1.00 4.11 -10.11
C LEU A 71 0.10 3.09 -9.79
N ALA A 72 1.17 3.04 -10.60
CA ALA A 72 2.32 2.18 -10.35
C ALA A 72 3.04 2.57 -9.04
N ASP A 73 3.30 3.86 -8.84
CA ASP A 73 3.93 4.40 -7.64
C ASP A 73 3.07 4.12 -6.40
N ALA A 74 1.75 4.31 -6.49
CA ALA A 74 0.82 4.00 -5.40
C ALA A 74 0.83 2.50 -5.03
N ARG A 75 0.87 1.61 -6.01
CA ARG A 75 0.98 0.15 -5.78
C ARG A 75 2.31 -0.23 -5.15
N ALA A 76 3.42 0.35 -5.62
CA ALA A 76 4.74 0.13 -5.05
C ALA A 76 4.78 0.58 -3.58
N ASN A 77 4.33 1.80 -3.29
CA ASN A 77 4.24 2.33 -1.93
C ASN A 77 3.37 1.45 -1.02
N ALA A 78 2.22 0.98 -1.51
CA ALA A 78 1.36 0.09 -0.75
C ALA A 78 2.06 -1.24 -0.41
N HIS A 79 2.80 -1.82 -1.36
CA HIS A 79 3.59 -3.03 -1.12
C HIS A 79 4.72 -2.79 -0.11
N GLU A 80 5.45 -1.69 -0.22
CA GLU A 80 6.50 -1.32 0.71
C GLU A 80 5.96 -1.14 2.14
N ILE A 81 4.84 -0.41 2.29
CA ILE A 81 4.18 -0.23 3.58
C ILE A 81 3.74 -1.58 4.16
N ALA A 82 3.17 -2.46 3.33
CA ALA A 82 2.73 -3.77 3.79
C ALA A 82 3.91 -4.64 4.25
N GLN A 83 5.03 -4.64 3.51
CA GLN A 83 6.25 -5.35 3.88
C GLN A 83 6.86 -4.79 5.17
N ALA A 84 7.08 -3.47 5.23
CA ALA A 84 7.63 -2.81 6.40
C ALA A 84 6.76 -3.03 7.66
N THR A 85 5.44 -3.07 7.50
CA THR A 85 4.52 -3.38 8.61
C THR A 85 4.65 -4.83 9.07
N ARG A 86 4.73 -5.79 8.14
CA ARG A 86 4.95 -7.20 8.47
C ARG A 86 6.26 -7.41 9.21
N ASP A 87 7.33 -6.77 8.76
CA ASP A 87 8.65 -6.90 9.38
C ASP A 87 8.65 -6.32 10.80
N LYS A 88 8.05 -5.14 10.99
CA LYS A 88 7.86 -4.55 12.32
C LYS A 88 7.03 -5.43 13.25
N LEU A 89 5.93 -5.99 12.77
CA LEU A 89 5.07 -6.88 13.56
C LEU A 89 5.79 -8.17 13.95
N ASN A 90 6.58 -8.74 13.03
CA ASN A 90 7.40 -9.92 13.32
C ASN A 90 8.44 -9.62 14.38
N GLU A 91 9.13 -8.49 14.27
CA GLU A 91 10.11 -8.07 15.27
C GLU A 91 9.47 -7.82 16.65
N GLU A 92 8.33 -7.13 16.69
CA GLU A 92 7.59 -6.88 17.92
C GLU A 92 7.09 -8.18 18.55
N THR A 93 6.55 -9.10 17.74
CA THR A 93 6.10 -10.42 18.20
C THR A 93 7.24 -11.22 18.80
N GLU A 94 8.42 -11.25 18.16
CA GLU A 94 9.60 -11.93 18.69
C GLU A 94 10.12 -11.29 19.98
N ARG A 95 10.09 -9.96 20.09
CA ARG A 95 10.44 -9.26 21.34
C ARG A 95 9.46 -9.61 22.47
N GLN A 96 8.16 -9.56 22.21
CA GLN A 96 7.13 -9.90 23.19
C GLN A 96 7.25 -11.38 23.61
N ARG A 97 7.43 -12.29 22.65
CA ARG A 97 7.63 -13.71 22.89
C ARG A 97 8.83 -13.96 23.81
N LYS A 98 10.00 -13.37 23.52
CA LYS A 98 11.18 -13.47 24.39
C LYS A 98 10.93 -12.92 25.79
N SER A 99 10.23 -11.79 25.90
CA SER A 99 9.85 -11.23 27.21
C SER A 99 8.93 -12.17 27.99
N ILE A 100 7.97 -12.82 27.32
CA ILE A 100 7.05 -13.77 27.96
C ILE A 100 7.80 -15.03 28.38
N GLU A 101 8.66 -15.58 27.51
CA GLU A 101 9.51 -16.73 27.81
C GLU A 101 10.40 -16.46 29.04
N ALA A 102 11.03 -15.29 29.11
CA ALA A 102 11.85 -14.90 30.26
C ALA A 102 11.04 -14.83 31.57
N ARG A 103 9.86 -14.20 31.54
CA ARG A 103 8.95 -14.13 32.70
C ARG A 103 8.44 -15.50 33.11
N LEU A 104 8.17 -16.39 32.14
CA LEU A 104 7.73 -17.74 32.40
C LEU A 104 8.83 -18.55 33.07
N ALA A 105 10.07 -18.45 32.59
CA ALA A 105 11.24 -19.10 33.19
C ALA A 105 11.45 -18.63 34.65
N GLU A 106 11.32 -17.34 34.91
CA GLU A 106 11.42 -16.79 36.26
C GLU A 106 10.32 -17.35 37.19
N LYS A 107 9.07 -17.40 36.71
CA LYS A 107 7.96 -17.99 37.47
C LYS A 107 8.15 -19.48 37.74
N ILE A 108 8.65 -20.24 36.78
CA ILE A 108 8.95 -21.66 36.95
C ILE A 108 10.04 -21.83 38.01
N ALA A 109 11.15 -21.09 37.90
CA ALA A 109 12.23 -21.15 38.89
C ALA A 109 11.78 -20.76 40.30
N ALA A 110 10.90 -19.75 40.42
CA ALA A 110 10.30 -19.36 41.71
C ALA A 110 9.39 -20.47 42.28
N ALA A 111 8.55 -21.07 41.44
CA ALA A 111 7.68 -22.18 41.84
C ALA A 111 8.49 -23.41 42.25
N GLU A 112 9.55 -23.76 41.53
CA GLU A 112 10.46 -24.86 41.88
C GLU A 112 11.13 -24.64 43.24
N LYS A 113 11.61 -23.41 43.52
CA LYS A 113 12.15 -23.06 44.84
C LYS A 113 11.10 -23.18 45.94
N GLN A 114 9.87 -22.73 45.69
CA GLN A 114 8.79 -22.83 46.66
C GLN A 114 8.38 -24.28 46.92
N ILE A 115 8.35 -25.12 45.89
CA ILE A 115 8.10 -26.57 46.01
C ILE A 115 9.22 -27.22 46.82
N ALA A 116 10.49 -26.91 46.53
CA ALA A 116 11.63 -27.45 47.27
C ALA A 116 11.57 -27.06 48.76
N ALA A 117 11.33 -25.78 49.06
CA ALA A 117 11.20 -25.31 50.43
C ALA A 117 10.00 -25.95 51.17
N THR A 118 8.87 -26.14 50.48
CA THR A 118 7.70 -26.81 51.06
C THR A 118 7.97 -28.29 51.31
N LYS A 119 8.68 -28.97 50.39
CA LYS A 119 9.11 -30.36 50.56
C LYS A 119 10.04 -30.51 51.76
N GLU A 120 11.02 -29.62 51.91
CA GLU A 120 11.95 -29.64 53.04
C GLU A 120 11.22 -29.41 54.37
N LYS A 121 10.30 -28.44 54.43
CA LYS A 121 9.44 -28.23 55.60
C LYS A 121 8.57 -29.44 55.92
N ALA A 122 7.96 -30.06 54.91
CA ALA A 122 7.12 -31.24 55.11
C ALA A 122 7.94 -32.42 55.66
N LEU A 123 9.15 -32.66 55.12
CA LEU A 123 10.07 -33.68 55.63
C LEU A 123 10.51 -33.38 57.07
N GLY A 124 10.81 -32.11 57.39
CA GLY A 124 11.12 -31.68 58.75
C GLY A 124 9.97 -31.91 59.74
N ASN A 125 8.74 -31.62 59.33
CA ASN A 125 7.54 -31.87 60.15
C ASN A 125 7.30 -33.37 60.34
N VAL A 126 7.49 -34.20 59.32
CA VAL A 126 7.40 -35.66 59.44
C VAL A 126 8.42 -36.19 60.43
N ARG A 127 9.67 -35.70 60.37
CA ARG A 127 10.72 -36.04 61.34
C ARG A 127 10.33 -35.66 62.77
N ALA A 128 9.81 -34.45 62.97
CA ALA A 128 9.38 -33.99 64.29
C ALA A 128 8.24 -34.86 64.86
N VAL A 129 7.22 -35.14 64.06
CA VAL A 129 6.09 -36.02 64.44
C VAL A 129 6.57 -37.44 64.71
N ALA A 130 7.49 -37.98 63.92
CA ALA A 130 8.06 -39.30 64.14
C ALA A 130 8.82 -39.40 65.47
N ILE A 131 9.59 -38.38 65.84
CA ILE A 131 10.28 -38.29 67.14
C ILE A 131 9.25 -38.21 68.28
N GLU A 132 8.25 -37.35 68.17
CA GLU A 132 7.20 -37.21 69.20
C GLU A 132 6.41 -38.51 69.41
N VAL A 133 6.04 -39.20 68.33
CA VAL A 133 5.33 -40.49 68.40
C VAL A 133 6.23 -41.58 69.00
N ALA A 134 7.51 -41.65 68.59
CA ALA A 134 8.45 -42.62 69.14
C ALA A 134 8.69 -42.39 70.65
N ASP A 135 8.86 -41.14 71.07
CA ASP A 135 9.05 -40.73 72.47
C ASP A 135 7.83 -41.10 73.34
N ALA A 136 6.62 -40.84 72.82
CA ALA A 136 5.37 -41.21 73.48
C ALA A 136 5.23 -42.73 73.66
N VAL A 137 5.50 -43.50 72.59
CA VAL A 137 5.41 -44.98 72.64
C VAL A 137 6.44 -45.58 73.60
N VAL A 138 7.68 -45.06 73.61
CA VAL A 138 8.74 -45.53 74.53
C VAL A 138 8.40 -45.19 75.98
N THR A 139 7.86 -44.00 76.24
CA THR A 139 7.44 -43.59 77.59
C THR A 139 6.32 -44.49 78.13
N GLU A 140 5.32 -44.80 77.30
CA GLU A 140 4.20 -45.68 77.65
C GLU A 140 4.66 -47.12 77.96
N LEU A 141 5.64 -47.64 77.20
CA LEU A 141 6.09 -49.04 77.30
C LEU A 141 7.19 -49.28 78.34
N LEU A 142 8.11 -48.32 78.53
CA LEU A 142 9.34 -48.51 79.31
C LEU A 142 9.44 -47.57 80.53
N GLY A 143 8.46 -46.68 80.74
CA GLY A 143 8.35 -45.85 81.94
C GLY A 143 9.32 -44.67 82.02
N GLY A 144 10.10 -44.43 80.95
CA GLY A 144 10.98 -43.27 80.80
C GLY A 144 11.68 -43.26 79.44
N ALA A 145 11.71 -42.11 78.79
CA ALA A 145 12.33 -41.94 77.48
C ALA A 145 13.60 -41.08 77.54
N ASP A 146 14.66 -41.55 76.86
CA ASP A 146 15.82 -40.73 76.51
C ASP A 146 15.56 -40.13 75.12
N ARG A 147 15.10 -38.87 75.11
CA ARG A 147 14.79 -38.11 73.90
C ARG A 147 15.98 -38.06 72.93
N ALA A 148 17.21 -38.02 73.43
CA ALA A 148 18.42 -38.00 72.61
C ALA A 148 18.71 -39.37 71.94
N ALA A 149 18.21 -40.47 72.49
CA ALA A 149 18.27 -41.79 71.86
C ALA A 149 17.18 -41.94 70.78
N ALA A 150 15.98 -41.44 71.03
CA ALA A 150 14.87 -41.44 70.06
C ALA A 150 15.21 -40.60 68.81
N GLU A 151 15.78 -39.40 68.98
CA GLU A 151 16.24 -38.55 67.88
C GLU A 151 17.29 -39.26 67.00
N ARG A 152 18.27 -39.93 67.61
CA ARG A 152 19.32 -40.67 66.87
C ARG A 152 18.77 -41.88 66.09
N ALA A 153 17.79 -42.58 66.64
CA ALA A 153 17.18 -43.74 65.99
C ALA A 153 16.31 -43.32 64.78
N VAL A 154 15.49 -42.27 64.95
CA VAL A 154 14.66 -41.71 63.87
C VAL A 154 15.55 -41.13 62.75
N ASP A 155 16.66 -40.48 63.09
CA ASP A 155 17.64 -39.99 62.12
C ASP A 155 18.40 -41.09 61.37
N GLY A 156 18.53 -42.27 61.99
CA GLY A 156 19.14 -43.45 61.36
C GLY A 156 18.27 -44.04 60.26
N GLU A 157 16.94 -44.00 60.42
CA GLU A 157 15.96 -44.58 59.50
C GLU A 157 15.42 -43.59 58.45
N LEU A 158 15.55 -42.27 58.67
CA LEU A 158 15.12 -41.22 57.73
C LEU A 158 16.19 -40.80 56.71
N LYS A 159 17.36 -41.44 56.70
CA LYS A 159 18.40 -41.26 55.65
C LYS A 159 18.06 -42.03 54.38
#